data_AF-A0A7S3RVN5-F1
#
_entry.id   AF-A0A7S3RVN5-F1
#
_cell.length_a   1.000
_cell.length_b   1.000
_cell.length_c   1.000
_cell.angle_alpha   90.00
_cell.angle_beta   90.00
_cell.angle_gamma   90.00
#
_symmetry.space_group_name_H-M   'P 1'
#
loop_
_entity.id
_entity.type
_entity.pdbx_description
1 polymer ?
#
loop_
_entity_poly.entity_id
_entity_poly.type
_entity_poly.pdbx_seq_one_letter_code
_entity_poly.pdbx_strand_id
1 'polypeptide(L)'
;ENAESIAFYGGEAQEAREVRDRLEGAVEGRRAVLGTQRNLEFFTTAYRYAIQILPVLVVSPLYFAGTIELGVITQSSGAFNSILDDLSLIVNEFEGISRFSAGLRRLTAFVERMEGYQRN
;
A
#
# COMPACT_ATOMS: atom_id res chain seq x y z
N GLU A 1 9.18 23.79 29.58
CA GLU A 1 9.97 23.34 30.75
C GLU A 1 11.37 22.82 30.38
N ASN A 2 11.58 22.08 29.27
CA ASN A 2 12.94 21.65 28.86
C ASN A 2 13.80 22.74 28.17
N ALA A 3 13.18 23.78 27.57
CA ALA A 3 13.90 24.83 26.83
C ALA A 3 14.84 25.66 27.71
N GLU A 4 14.52 25.85 28.99
CA GLU A 4 15.34 26.60 29.94
C GLU A 4 16.60 25.83 30.34
N SER A 5 16.51 24.50 30.48
CA SER A 5 17.65 23.61 30.73
C SER A 5 18.58 23.51 29.50
N ILE A 6 18.01 23.46 28.29
CA ILE A 6 18.78 23.45 27.03
C ILE A 6 19.59 24.73 26.84
N ALA A 7 18.98 25.89 27.15
CA ALA A 7 19.65 27.19 27.07
C ALA A 7 20.72 27.38 28.17
N PHE A 8 20.46 26.88 29.40
CA PHE A 8 21.39 27.00 30.53
C PHE A 8 22.66 26.14 30.37
N TYR A 9 22.57 25.00 29.67
CA TYR A 9 23.72 24.11 29.39
C TYR A 9 24.35 24.27 28.00
N GLY A 10 23.87 25.21 27.18
CA GLY A 10 24.36 25.39 25.80
C GLY A 10 24.07 24.21 24.86
N GLY A 11 23.02 23.44 25.15
CA GLY A 11 22.65 22.19 24.47
C GLY A 11 21.86 22.38 23.17
N GLU A 12 21.59 23.60 22.74
CA GLU A 12 20.74 23.90 21.57
C GLU A 12 21.21 23.18 20.29
N ALA A 13 22.52 23.13 20.04
CA ALA A 13 23.06 22.44 18.88
C ALA A 13 22.92 20.91 18.97
N GLN A 14 22.87 20.35 20.17
CA GLN A 14 22.67 18.92 20.39
C GLN A 14 21.20 18.53 20.19
N GLU A 15 20.27 19.29 20.77
CA GLU A 15 18.83 19.08 20.57
C GLU A 15 18.41 19.32 19.11
N ALA A 16 18.94 20.35 18.45
CA ALA A 16 18.68 20.58 17.03
C ALA A 16 19.16 19.40 16.14
N ARG A 17 20.28 18.76 16.50
CA ARG A 17 20.76 17.55 15.81
C ARG A 17 19.82 16.37 16.06
N GLU A 18 19.43 16.13 17.31
CA GLU A 18 18.55 15.00 17.66
C GLU A 18 17.16 15.11 17.02
N VAL A 19 16.58 16.31 16.98
CA VAL A 19 15.32 16.59 16.27
C VAL A 19 15.49 16.34 14.77
N ARG A 20 16.60 16.79 14.17
CA ARG A 20 16.87 16.58 12.74
C ARG A 20 16.96 15.09 12.42
N ASP A 21 17.73 14.33 13.19
CA ASP A 21 17.94 12.90 12.97
C ASP A 21 16.61 12.11 13.13
N ARG A 22 15.77 12.46 14.12
CA ARG A 22 14.43 11.88 14.29
C ARG A 22 13.50 12.21 13.14
N LEU A 23 13.52 13.46 12.65
CA LEU A 23 12.71 13.89 11.53
C LEU A 23 13.14 13.20 10.24
N GLU A 24 14.43 13.10 9.99
CA GLU A 24 15.00 12.36 8.85
C GLU A 24 14.51 10.90 8.86
N GLY A 25 14.60 10.20 10.00
CA GLY A 25 14.09 8.84 10.14
C GLY A 25 12.57 8.72 9.89
N ALA A 26 11.77 9.67 10.37
CA ALA A 26 10.33 9.70 10.11
C ALA A 26 10.01 9.92 8.62
N VAL A 27 10.75 10.81 7.95
CA VAL A 27 10.61 11.11 6.52
C VAL A 27 11.00 9.90 5.68
N GLU A 28 12.11 9.23 5.99
CA GLU A 28 12.54 8.00 5.32
C GLU A 28 11.50 6.88 5.45
N GLY A 29 10.98 6.68 6.66
CA GLY A 29 9.89 5.73 6.89
C GLY A 29 8.64 6.04 6.05
N ARG A 30 8.27 7.32 5.95
CA ARG A 30 7.13 7.73 5.12
C ARG A 30 7.41 7.54 3.62
N ARG A 31 8.62 7.83 3.15
CA ARG A 31 9.03 7.61 1.75
C ARG A 31 8.95 6.12 1.37
N ALA A 32 9.34 5.22 2.27
CA ALA A 32 9.22 3.78 2.03
C ALA A 32 7.75 3.36 1.82
N VAL A 33 6.83 3.87 2.65
CA VAL A 33 5.39 3.62 2.49
C VAL A 33 4.87 4.16 1.16
N LEU A 34 5.23 5.40 0.81
CA LEU A 34 4.84 6.02 -0.47
C LEU A 34 5.37 5.25 -1.68
N GLY A 35 6.60 4.74 -1.61
CA GLY A 35 7.19 3.92 -2.68
C GLY A 35 6.39 2.64 -2.92
N THR A 36 5.98 1.96 -1.86
CA THR A 36 5.13 0.76 -1.94
C THR A 36 3.74 1.08 -2.48
N GLN A 37 3.09 2.14 -1.98
CA GLN A 37 1.78 2.59 -2.47
C GLN A 37 1.83 2.93 -3.96
N ARG A 38 2.84 3.68 -4.41
CA ARG A 38 3.03 4.01 -5.81
C ARG A 38 3.17 2.76 -6.69
N ASN A 39 3.95 1.78 -6.26
CA ASN A 39 4.13 0.54 -7.04
C ASN A 39 2.83 -0.26 -7.13
N LEU A 40 2.07 -0.32 -6.03
CA LEU A 40 0.75 -0.94 -6.00
C LEU A 40 -0.23 -0.23 -6.94
N GLU A 41 -0.26 1.10 -6.90
CA GLU A 41 -1.12 1.92 -7.75
C GLU A 41 -0.76 1.77 -9.22
N PHE A 42 0.53 1.69 -9.55
CA PHE A 42 0.99 1.44 -10.92
C PHE A 42 0.50 0.08 -11.43
N PHE A 43 0.65 -0.99 -10.63
CA PHE A 43 0.20 -2.33 -10.99
C PHE A 43 -1.32 -2.39 -11.16
N THR A 44 -2.07 -1.81 -10.22
CA THR A 44 -3.54 -1.80 -10.25
C THR A 44 -4.11 -1.00 -11.40
N THR A 45 -3.50 0.13 -11.70
CA THR A 45 -3.92 0.98 -12.82
C THR A 45 -3.68 0.29 -14.15
N ALA A 46 -2.55 -0.42 -14.30
CA ALA A 46 -2.25 -1.14 -15.54
C ALA A 46 -3.33 -2.17 -15.90
N TYR A 47 -3.72 -3.05 -14.97
CA TYR A 47 -4.73 -4.06 -15.27
C TYR A 47 -6.14 -3.44 -15.47
N ARG A 48 -6.44 -2.35 -14.77
CA ARG A 48 -7.74 -1.67 -14.86
C ARG A 48 -7.97 -1.06 -16.24
N TYR A 49 -6.91 -0.57 -16.89
CA TYR A 49 -7.00 -0.14 -18.28
C TYR A 49 -6.93 -1.31 -19.27
N ALA A 50 -6.12 -2.34 -18.99
CA ALA A 50 -6.01 -3.50 -19.88
C ALA A 50 -7.35 -4.22 -20.11
N ILE A 51 -8.14 -4.39 -19.05
CA ILE A 51 -9.44 -5.10 -19.11
C ILE A 51 -10.53 -4.31 -19.86
N GLN A 52 -10.37 -3.01 -20.10
CA GLN A 52 -11.32 -2.29 -20.95
C GLN A 52 -11.23 -2.69 -22.43
N ILE A 53 -10.08 -3.18 -22.88
CA ILE A 53 -9.81 -3.48 -24.29
C ILE A 53 -9.75 -5.00 -24.53
N LEU A 54 -9.20 -5.75 -23.58
CA LEU A 54 -8.99 -7.21 -23.68
C LEU A 54 -10.24 -8.01 -24.10
N PRO A 55 -11.43 -7.81 -23.50
CA PRO A 55 -12.61 -8.61 -23.82
C PRO A 55 -13.03 -8.44 -25.27
N VAL A 56 -13.05 -7.19 -25.75
CA VAL A 56 -13.38 -6.88 -27.13
C VAL A 56 -12.32 -7.43 -28.09
N LEU A 57 -11.04 -7.29 -27.74
CA LEU A 57 -9.94 -7.80 -28.56
C LEU A 57 -10.01 -9.32 -28.76
N VAL A 58 -10.34 -10.07 -27.70
CA VAL A 58 -10.41 -11.54 -27.72
C VAL A 58 -11.69 -12.05 -28.39
N VAL A 59 -12.82 -11.38 -28.16
CA VAL A 59 -14.15 -11.87 -28.58
C VAL A 59 -14.55 -11.35 -29.97
N SER A 60 -14.09 -10.17 -30.38
CA SER A 60 -14.47 -9.56 -31.67
C SER A 60 -14.19 -10.42 -32.92
N PRO A 61 -13.12 -11.23 -33.02
CA PRO A 61 -12.90 -12.08 -34.19
C PRO A 61 -14.03 -13.11 -34.40
N LEU A 62 -14.59 -13.64 -33.30
CA LEU A 62 -15.71 -14.58 -33.35
C LEU A 62 -17.00 -13.89 -33.84
N TYR A 63 -17.23 -12.65 -33.43
CA TYR A 63 -18.35 -11.85 -33.93
C TYR A 63 -18.22 -11.59 -35.43
N PHE A 64 -17.05 -11.19 -35.91
CA PHE A 64 -16.82 -10.97 -37.35
C PHE A 64 -16.85 -12.27 -38.17
N ALA A 65 -16.56 -13.41 -37.54
CA ALA A 65 -16.76 -14.74 -38.13
C ALA A 65 -18.23 -15.19 -38.16
N GLY A 66 -19.15 -14.41 -37.58
CA GLY A 66 -20.58 -14.72 -37.51
C GLY A 66 -20.92 -15.88 -36.57
N THR A 67 -20.00 -16.29 -35.68
CA THR A 67 -20.20 -17.43 -34.77
C THR A 67 -20.90 -17.04 -33.47
N ILE A 68 -20.91 -15.74 -33.15
CA ILE A 68 -21.55 -15.17 -31.96
C ILE A 68 -22.25 -13.85 -32.32
N GLU A 69 -23.24 -13.49 -31.51
CA GLU A 69 -23.95 -12.22 -31.62
C GLU A 69 -23.19 -11.09 -30.90
N LEU A 70 -23.48 -9.84 -31.28
CA LEU A 70 -22.91 -8.65 -30.63
C LEU A 70 -23.16 -8.63 -29.11
N GLY A 71 -24.31 -9.17 -28.65
CA GLY A 71 -24.64 -9.28 -27.24
C GLY A 71 -23.61 -10.09 -26.43
N VAL A 72 -22.95 -11.08 -27.04
CA VAL A 72 -21.91 -11.90 -26.39
C VAL A 72 -20.67 -11.07 -26.07
N ILE A 73 -20.34 -10.04 -26.87
CA ILE A 73 -19.23 -9.13 -26.60
C ILE A 73 -19.51 -8.31 -25.32
N THR A 74 -20.73 -7.78 -25.19
CA THR A 74 -21.15 -7.03 -24.00
C THR A 74 -21.15 -7.91 -22.74
N GLN A 75 -21.70 -9.13 -22.84
CA GLN A 75 -21.72 -10.08 -21.72
C GLN A 75 -20.32 -10.48 -21.29
N SER A 76 -19.45 -10.76 -22.27
CA SER A 76 -18.05 -11.09 -22.00
C SER A 76 -17.35 -9.93 -21.30
N SER A 77 -17.53 -8.69 -21.77
CA SER A 77 -16.99 -7.51 -21.12
C SER A 77 -17.45 -7.38 -19.66
N GLY A 78 -18.71 -7.67 -19.36
CA GLY A 78 -19.22 -7.74 -17.99
C GLY A 78 -18.52 -8.81 -17.13
N ALA A 79 -18.39 -10.03 -17.65
CA ALA A 79 -17.73 -11.13 -16.95
C ALA A 79 -16.25 -10.84 -16.64
N PHE A 80 -15.53 -10.22 -17.57
CA PHE A 80 -14.15 -9.79 -17.35
C PHE A 80 -14.02 -8.71 -16.28
N ASN A 81 -14.97 -7.78 -16.18
CA ASN A 81 -15.00 -6.79 -15.09
C ASN A 81 -15.25 -7.47 -13.74
N SER A 82 -16.20 -8.41 -13.65
CA SER A 82 -16.42 -9.14 -12.40
C SER A 82 -15.17 -9.90 -11.94
N ILE A 83 -14.48 -10.58 -12.85
CA ILE A 83 -13.20 -11.25 -12.53
C ILE A 83 -12.16 -10.23 -12.05
N LEU A 84 -12.11 -9.04 -12.66
CA LEU A 84 -11.18 -8.00 -12.24
C LEU A 84 -11.45 -7.51 -10.81
N ASP A 85 -12.72 -7.26 -10.50
CA ASP A 85 -13.14 -6.78 -9.20
C ASP A 85 -12.79 -7.81 -8.12
N ASP A 86 -13.06 -9.09 -8.39
CA ASP A 86 -12.73 -10.20 -7.48
C ASP A 86 -11.21 -10.31 -7.24
N LEU A 87 -10.39 -10.21 -8.29
CA LEU A 87 -8.93 -10.25 -8.18
C LEU A 87 -8.38 -8.99 -7.48
N SER A 88 -9.05 -7.86 -7.65
CA SER A 88 -8.64 -6.57 -7.06
C SER A 88 -8.96 -6.47 -5.58
N LEU A 89 -9.85 -7.32 -5.04
CA LEU A 89 -10.23 -7.29 -3.63
C LEU A 89 -9.01 -7.35 -2.70
N ILE A 90 -8.12 -8.32 -2.92
CA ILE A 90 -6.92 -8.50 -2.09
C ILE A 90 -6.00 -7.28 -2.19
N VAL A 91 -5.89 -6.72 -3.39
CA VAL A 91 -5.02 -5.58 -3.66
C VAL A 91 -5.56 -4.30 -3.02
N ASN A 92 -6.88 -4.10 -3.05
CA ASN A 92 -7.55 -2.98 -2.41
C ASN A 92 -7.41 -3.03 -0.88
N GLU A 93 -7.45 -4.24 -0.30
CA GLU A 93 -7.28 -4.46 1.15
C GLU A 93 -5.82 -4.46 1.62
N PHE A 94 -4.85 -4.39 0.69
CA PHE A 94 -3.43 -4.53 1.01
C PHE A 94 -2.95 -3.49 2.04
N GLU A 95 -3.42 -2.25 1.96
CA GLU A 95 -3.05 -1.21 2.93
C GLU A 95 -3.61 -1.52 4.33
N GLY A 96 -4.87 -1.98 4.41
CA GLY A 96 -5.52 -2.37 5.66
C GLY A 96 -4.78 -3.52 6.33
N ILE A 97 -4.47 -4.58 5.56
CA ILE A 97 -3.71 -5.74 6.02
C ILE A 97 -2.31 -5.34 6.49
N SER A 98 -1.63 -4.45 5.74
CA SER A 98 -0.31 -3.94 6.09
C SER A 98 -0.33 -3.15 7.42
N ARG A 99 -1.33 -2.28 7.60
CA ARG A 99 -1.52 -1.52 8.85
C ARG A 99 -1.81 -2.45 10.03
N PHE A 100 -2.65 -3.46 9.83
CA PHE A 100 -2.93 -4.48 10.84
C PHE A 100 -1.67 -5.25 11.23
N SER A 101 -0.89 -5.72 10.26
CA SER A 101 0.38 -6.42 10.49
C SER A 101 1.40 -5.56 11.25
N ALA A 102 1.54 -4.28 10.89
CA ALA A 102 2.40 -3.35 11.60
C ALA A 102 1.92 -3.07 13.04
N GLY A 103 0.61 -3.06 13.27
CA GLY A 103 0.01 -3.02 14.61
C GLY A 103 0.40 -4.24 15.44
N LEU A 104 0.19 -5.44 14.91
CA LEU A 104 0.51 -6.71 15.57
C LEU A 104 2.00 -6.77 15.92
N ARG A 105 2.89 -6.42 14.98
CA ARG A 105 4.35 -6.43 15.19
C ARG A 105 4.79 -5.49 16.32
N ARG A 106 4.17 -4.32 16.44
CA ARG A 106 4.44 -3.38 17.55
C ARG A 106 3.97 -3.93 18.89
N LEU A 107 2.81 -4.60 18.92
CA LEU A 107 2.30 -5.25 20.13
C LEU A 107 3.19 -6.40 20.57
N THR A 108 3.61 -7.28 19.66
CA THR A 108 4.54 -8.38 19.95
C THR A 108 5.86 -7.85 20.49
N ALA A 109 6.45 -6.85 19.83
CA ALA A 109 7.71 -6.24 20.29
C ALA A 109 7.60 -5.53 21.65
N PHE A 110 6.40 -5.10 22.04
CA PHE A 110 6.13 -4.53 23.36
C PHE A 110 6.06 -5.64 24.42
N VAL A 111 5.31 -6.72 24.16
CA VAL A 111 5.20 -7.87 25.08
C VAL A 111 6.55 -8.53 25.30
N GLU A 112 7.33 -8.77 24.25
CA GLU A 112 8.69 -9.34 24.34
C GLU A 112 9.62 -8.49 25.22
N ARG A 113 9.56 -7.16 25.10
CA ARG A 113 10.33 -6.26 25.96
C ARG A 113 9.89 -6.35 27.41
N MET A 114 8.58 -6.38 27.68
CA MET A 114 8.03 -6.50 29.04
C MET A 114 8.46 -7.80 29.72
N GLU A 115 8.42 -8.92 29.01
CA GLU A 115 8.90 -10.20 29.53
C GLU A 115 10.42 -10.20 29.75
N GLY A 116 11.18 -9.54 28.88
CA GLY A 116 12.62 -9.37 29.06
C GLY A 116 12.99 -8.58 30.32
N TYR A 117 12.20 -7.56 30.68
CA TYR A 117 12.37 -6.81 31.92
C TYR A 117 11.99 -7.60 33.18
N GLN A 118 11.11 -8.59 33.10
CA GLN A 118 10.75 -9.44 34.24
C GLN A 118 11.78 -10.57 34.51
N ARG A 119 12.70 -10.83 33.58
CA ARG A 119 13.73 -11.88 33.70
C ARG A 119 15.10 -11.35 34.13
N ASN A 120 15.28 -10.03 34.23
CA ASN A 120 16.48 -9.34 34.76
C ASN A 120 16.14 -8.68 36.10
#